data_AF-A0A7S2QJT2-F1
#
_entry.id   AF-A0A7S2QJT2-F1
#
_cell.length_a   1.000
_cell.length_b   1.000
_cell.length_c   1.000
_cell.angle_alpha   90.00
_cell.angle_beta   90.00
_cell.angle_gamma   90.00
#
_symmetry.space_group_name_H-M   'P 1'
#
loop_
_entity.id
_entity.type
_entity.pdbx_description
1 polymer ?
#
loop_
_entity_poly.entity_id
_entity_poly.type
_entity_poly.pdbx_seq_one_letter_code
_entity_poly.pdbx_strand_id
1 'polypeptide(L)'
;PSDAAGGGLLGVLSGVWWGTKGECYSIEPRGRESWSCIRYAGSGGQKTFTLWPDEASGVVWWGNNWSMYLDMSEVHAECDRIRWWDNTHDGHGTSRFVWWRAVGEEADALEPAGAW
;
A
#
# COMPACT_ATOMS: atom_id res chain seq x y z
N PRO A 1 1.06 -12.11 -29.73
CA PRO A 1 0.80 -10.78 -29.14
C PRO A 1 0.85 -10.90 -27.63
N SER A 2 1.95 -10.43 -27.05
CA SER A 2 2.26 -10.58 -25.63
C SER A 2 1.17 -9.97 -24.76
N ASP A 3 0.67 -10.76 -23.81
CA ASP A 3 -0.14 -10.30 -22.70
C ASP A 3 0.66 -9.26 -21.92
N ALA A 4 0.44 -7.99 -22.23
CA ALA A 4 0.84 -6.92 -21.34
C ALA A 4 0.01 -7.10 -20.07
N ALA A 5 0.66 -7.64 -19.03
CA ALA A 5 0.21 -7.48 -17.65
C ALA A 5 -0.39 -6.08 -17.52
N GLY A 6 -1.65 -6.00 -17.08
CA GLY A 6 -2.40 -4.75 -16.99
C GLY A 6 -1.72 -3.76 -16.06
N GLY A 7 -0.69 -3.07 -16.59
CA GLY A 7 0.16 -2.09 -15.93
C GLY A 7 -0.58 -0.77 -15.74
N GLY A 8 -1.81 -0.86 -15.24
CA GLY A 8 -2.52 0.27 -14.67
C GLY A 8 -2.01 0.54 -13.27
N LEU A 9 -2.41 1.71 -12.75
CA LEU A 9 -2.21 2.18 -11.38
C LEU A 9 -2.25 1.04 -10.33
N LEU A 10 -3.17 0.07 -10.51
CA LEU A 10 -3.36 -1.07 -9.62
C LEU A 10 -2.11 -1.92 -9.37
N GLY A 11 -1.26 -2.13 -10.37
CA GLY A 11 -0.08 -2.98 -10.23
C GLY A 11 1.07 -2.36 -9.42
N VAL A 12 1.13 -1.03 -9.34
CA VAL A 12 2.28 -0.35 -8.71
C VAL A 12 2.26 -0.47 -7.19
N LEU A 13 1.07 -0.47 -6.58
CA LEU A 13 0.90 -0.55 -5.14
C LEU A 13 0.79 -1.98 -4.61
N SER A 14 0.41 -2.92 -5.46
CA SER A 14 0.23 -4.31 -5.07
C SER A 14 1.53 -4.97 -4.61
N GLY A 15 1.40 -5.86 -3.63
CA GLY A 15 2.50 -6.58 -3.02
C GLY A 15 2.56 -6.39 -1.51
N VAL A 16 3.67 -6.85 -0.95
CA VAL A 16 3.91 -6.86 0.50
C VAL A 16 4.79 -5.67 0.89
N TRP A 17 4.42 -5.01 1.98
CA TRP A 17 5.08 -3.82 2.48
C TRP A 17 5.32 -3.92 3.99
N TRP A 18 6.49 -3.49 4.44
CA TRP A 18 6.87 -3.39 5.84
C TRP A 18 6.65 -1.98 6.38
N GLY A 19 6.00 -1.88 7.53
CA GLY A 19 5.87 -0.63 8.26
C GLY A 19 6.96 -0.42 9.30
N THR A 20 7.04 0.82 9.80
CA THR A 20 8.06 1.28 10.76
C THR A 20 8.08 0.56 12.11
N LYS A 21 7.02 -0.14 12.52
CA LYS A 21 6.91 -0.77 13.85
C LYS A 21 6.85 -2.29 13.80
N GLY A 22 7.40 -2.88 12.73
CA GLY A 22 7.40 -4.33 12.53
C GLY A 22 6.03 -4.88 12.13
N GLU A 23 5.12 -4.01 11.67
CA GLU A 23 3.91 -4.46 11.00
C GLU A 23 4.18 -4.75 9.52
N CYS A 24 3.40 -5.68 8.96
CA CYS A 24 3.43 -6.02 7.54
C CYS A 24 2.07 -5.70 6.91
N TYR A 25 2.06 -5.34 5.63
CA TYR A 25 0.88 -5.01 4.86
C TYR A 25 0.89 -5.77 3.53
N SER A 26 -0.14 -6.59 3.29
CA SER A 26 -0.40 -7.16 1.96
C SER A 26 -1.43 -6.30 1.23
N ILE A 27 -1.07 -5.79 0.05
CA ILE A 27 -1.93 -4.97 -0.80
C ILE A 27 -2.26 -5.71 -2.08
N GLU A 28 -3.56 -5.87 -2.34
CA GLU A 28 -4.06 -6.56 -3.52
C GLU A 28 -5.13 -5.72 -4.22
N PRO A 29 -5.21 -5.74 -5.56
CA PRO A 29 -6.28 -5.06 -6.27
C PRO A 29 -7.64 -5.63 -5.87
N ARG A 30 -8.59 -4.74 -5.56
CA ARG A 30 -9.97 -5.10 -5.29
C ARG A 30 -10.85 -4.53 -6.40
N GLY A 31 -11.08 -5.36 -7.42
CA GLY A 31 -11.78 -4.93 -8.64
C GLY A 31 -10.91 -3.98 -9.46
N ARG A 32 -11.53 -2.96 -10.08
CA ARG A 32 -10.85 -2.01 -10.97
C ARG A 32 -10.52 -0.67 -10.31
N GLU A 33 -11.03 -0.41 -9.12
CA GLU A 33 -11.12 0.96 -8.57
C GLU A 33 -10.54 1.10 -7.17
N SER A 34 -10.03 0.03 -6.56
CA SER A 34 -9.52 0.09 -5.19
C SER A 34 -8.52 -1.02 -4.91
N TRP A 35 -7.90 -0.98 -3.73
CA TRP A 35 -7.12 -2.09 -3.20
C TRP A 35 -7.66 -2.55 -1.85
N SER A 36 -7.54 -3.84 -1.58
CA SER A 36 -7.61 -4.40 -0.24
C SER A 36 -6.21 -4.33 0.37
N CYS A 37 -6.12 -3.92 1.64
CA CYS A 37 -4.87 -3.87 2.39
C CYS A 37 -5.06 -4.62 3.72
N ILE A 38 -4.36 -5.73 3.91
CA ILE A 38 -4.37 -6.48 5.16
C ILE A 38 -3.12 -6.11 5.94
N ARG A 39 -3.29 -5.49 7.11
CA ARG A 39 -2.20 -5.25 8.06
C ARG A 39 -2.07 -6.41 9.03
N TYR A 40 -0.90 -7.02 9.07
CA TYR A 40 -0.47 -7.99 10.07
C TYR A 40 0.35 -7.28 11.14
N ALA A 41 -0.15 -7.27 12.37
CA ALA A 41 0.60 -6.78 13.52
C ALA A 41 1.59 -7.84 13.99
N GLY A 42 2.77 -7.42 14.47
CA GLY A 42 3.78 -8.34 15.01
C GLY A 42 3.30 -9.21 16.19
N SER A 43 2.16 -8.89 16.82
CA SER A 43 1.52 -9.68 17.88
C SER A 43 0.50 -10.72 17.38
N GLY A 44 0.39 -10.95 16.06
CA GLY A 44 -0.49 -11.97 15.47
C GLY A 44 -1.92 -11.52 15.16
N GLY A 45 -2.25 -10.24 15.37
CA GLY A 45 -3.54 -9.66 14.96
C GLY A 45 -3.51 -9.18 13.50
N GLN A 46 -4.61 -9.37 12.77
CA GLN A 46 -4.78 -8.79 11.43
C GLN A 46 -5.94 -7.80 11.36
N LYS A 47 -5.82 -6.79 10.49
CA LYS A 47 -6.90 -5.85 10.20
C LYS A 47 -6.90 -5.48 8.72
N THR A 48 -8.07 -5.59 8.09
CA THR A 48 -8.28 -5.21 6.69
C THR A 48 -8.68 -3.74 6.57
N PHE A 49 -8.16 -3.09 5.55
CA PHE A 49 -8.47 -1.74 5.12
C PHE A 49 -8.77 -1.75 3.62
N THR A 50 -9.47 -0.72 3.14
CA THR A 50 -9.61 -0.45 1.71
C THR A 50 -8.81 0.80 1.39
N LEU A 51 -8.00 0.75 0.34
CA LEU A 51 -7.27 1.87 -0.21
C LEU A 51 -8.05 2.42 -1.40
N TRP A 52 -8.21 3.74 -1.43
CA TRP A 52 -9.10 4.41 -2.37
C TRP A 52 -8.30 5.41 -3.20
N PRO A 53 -8.17 5.18 -4.52
CA PRO A 53 -7.57 6.16 -5.41
C PRO A 53 -8.49 7.37 -5.55
N ASP A 54 -7.90 8.55 -5.55
CA ASP A 54 -8.51 9.79 -5.99
C ASP A 54 -7.72 10.28 -7.20
N GLU A 55 -8.22 9.93 -8.39
CA GLU A 55 -7.56 10.27 -9.67
C GLU A 55 -7.49 11.78 -9.90
N ALA A 56 -8.41 12.56 -9.33
CA ALA A 56 -8.44 14.00 -9.52
C ALA A 56 -7.28 14.71 -8.82
N SER A 57 -6.87 14.20 -7.65
CA SER A 57 -5.75 14.73 -6.87
C SER A 57 -4.47 13.91 -7.01
N GLY A 58 -4.52 12.73 -7.63
CA GLY A 58 -3.37 11.86 -7.83
C GLY A 58 -2.89 11.17 -6.55
N VAL A 59 -3.77 10.99 -5.56
CA VAL A 59 -3.43 10.39 -4.27
C VAL A 59 -4.22 9.10 -4.02
N VAL A 60 -3.72 8.28 -3.10
CA VAL A 60 -4.45 7.12 -2.57
C VAL A 60 -4.72 7.34 -1.09
N TRP A 61 -5.97 7.24 -0.70
CA TRP A 61 -6.42 7.43 0.67
C TRP A 61 -6.46 6.12 1.47
N TRP A 62 -6.10 6.22 2.75
CA TRP A 62 -6.10 5.15 3.74
C TRP A 62 -6.50 5.70 5.12
N GLY A 63 -6.70 4.79 6.07
CA GLY A 63 -6.98 5.09 7.47
C GLY A 63 -8.46 5.20 7.77
N ASN A 64 -8.78 5.33 9.05
CA ASN A 64 -10.14 5.67 9.45
C ASN A 64 -10.45 7.09 8.98
N ASN A 65 -11.64 7.33 8.43
CA ASN A 65 -12.11 8.66 8.02
C ASN A 65 -11.17 9.40 7.05
N TRP A 66 -10.53 8.69 6.11
CA TRP A 66 -9.67 9.33 5.09
C TRP A 66 -8.55 10.18 5.72
N SER A 67 -8.05 9.72 6.87
CA SER A 67 -7.08 10.47 7.69
C SER A 67 -5.66 10.44 7.14
N MET A 68 -5.40 9.61 6.14
CA MET A 68 -4.07 9.40 5.60
C MET A 68 -4.10 9.29 4.08
N TYR A 69 -3.07 9.81 3.43
CA TYR A 69 -2.91 9.68 1.98
C TYR A 69 -1.48 9.38 1.57
N LEU A 70 -1.35 8.92 0.34
CA LEU A 70 -0.13 8.63 -0.38
C LEU A 70 -0.19 9.38 -1.70
N ASP A 71 0.87 10.10 -2.08
CA ASP A 71 1.00 10.67 -3.42
C ASP A 71 1.46 9.59 -4.42
N MET A 72 0.70 9.37 -5.50
CA MET A 72 1.04 8.34 -6.49
C MET A 72 2.28 8.70 -7.31
N SER A 73 2.62 9.97 -7.46
CA SER A 73 3.84 10.38 -8.14
C SER A 73 5.10 9.92 -7.40
N GLU A 74 5.06 9.87 -6.06
CA GLU A 74 6.14 9.31 -5.24
C GLU A 74 6.30 7.81 -5.48
N VAL A 75 5.20 7.06 -5.60
CA VAL A 75 5.24 5.60 -5.84
C VAL A 75 5.88 5.28 -7.19
N HIS A 76 5.60 6.10 -8.21
CA HIS A 76 6.19 5.94 -9.52
C HIS A 76 7.70 6.28 -9.54
N ALA A 77 8.13 7.20 -8.69
CA ALA A 77 9.54 7.59 -8.59
C ALA A 77 10.37 6.65 -7.68
N GLU A 78 9.77 6.17 -6.59
CA GLU A 78 10.38 5.31 -5.57
C GLU A 78 9.49 4.07 -5.33
N CYS A 79 9.54 3.10 -6.24
CA CYS A 79 8.63 1.95 -6.20
C CYS A 79 8.86 0.98 -5.01
N ASP A 80 9.99 1.13 -4.30
CA ASP A 80 10.38 0.35 -3.15
C ASP A 80 10.08 1.04 -1.80
N ARG A 81 9.67 2.31 -1.81
CA ARG A 81 9.41 3.09 -0.61
C ARG A 81 8.26 4.07 -0.80
N ILE A 82 7.25 3.97 0.06
CA ILE A 82 6.11 4.88 0.02
C ILE A 82 5.90 5.58 1.36
N ARG A 83 5.44 6.83 1.30
CA ARG A 83 5.16 7.65 2.47
C ARG A 83 3.67 7.84 2.62
N TRP A 84 3.21 7.72 3.86
CA TRP A 84 1.84 8.02 4.24
C TRP A 84 1.82 9.32 5.02
N TRP A 85 1.16 10.30 4.44
CA TRP A 85 0.93 11.63 4.96
C TRP A 85 -0.38 11.65 5.75
N ASP A 86 -0.49 12.58 6.72
CA ASP A 86 -1.79 12.83 7.35
C ASP A 86 -2.60 13.83 6.53
N ASN A 87 -3.93 13.78 6.65
CA ASN A 87 -4.84 14.67 5.92
C ASN A 87 -4.95 16.09 6.51
N THR A 88 -4.15 16.40 7.53
CA THR A 88 -4.15 17.70 8.20
C THR A 88 -3.02 18.60 7.74
N HIS A 89 -2.01 18.02 7.09
CA HIS A 89 -0.88 18.74 6.51
C HIS A 89 -1.04 18.87 5.00
N ASP A 90 -0.82 20.08 4.53
CA ASP A 90 -0.78 20.55 3.14
C ASP A 90 0.42 20.02 2.34
N GLY A 91 0.93 18.82 2.67
CA GLY A 91 2.07 18.19 1.99
C GLY A 91 3.44 18.74 2.41
N HIS A 92 3.52 19.68 3.35
CA HIS A 92 4.78 20.25 3.85
C HIS A 92 5.23 19.71 5.24
N GLY A 93 4.60 18.63 5.71
CA GLY A 93 4.86 18.02 7.03
C GLY A 93 5.89 16.88 7.02
N THR A 94 6.06 16.22 8.16
CA THR A 94 6.79 14.95 8.25
C THR A 94 5.83 13.80 7.98
N SER A 95 6.19 12.86 7.10
CA SER A 95 5.37 11.68 6.82
C SER A 95 5.03 10.96 8.13
N ARG A 96 3.77 10.52 8.28
CA ARG A 96 3.32 9.86 9.50
C ARG A 96 3.89 8.46 9.62
N PHE A 97 3.95 7.72 8.50
CA PHE A 97 4.61 6.43 8.40
C PHE A 97 5.30 6.29 7.04
N VAL A 98 6.32 5.45 6.98
CA VAL A 98 6.98 5.03 5.75
C VAL A 98 6.81 3.52 5.63
N TRP A 99 6.47 3.05 4.44
CA TRP A 99 6.44 1.64 4.12
C TRP A 99 7.53 1.31 3.11
N TRP A 100 8.14 0.14 3.29
CA TRP A 100 9.16 -0.39 2.39
C TRP A 100 8.66 -1.66 1.74
N ARG A 101 8.87 -1.79 0.43
CA ARG A 101 8.50 -2.99 -0.30
C ARG A 101 9.31 -4.16 0.23
N ALA A 102 8.64 -5.26 0.56
CA ALA A 102 9.33 -6.50 0.90
C ALA A 102 10.07 -7.03 -0.34
N VAL A 103 11.27 -7.56 -0.16
CA VAL A 103 12.10 -8.09 -1.23
C VAL A 103 12.52 -9.53 -0.92
N GLY A 104 12.58 -10.39 -1.95
CA GLY A 104 13.06 -11.76 -1.83
C GLY A 104 12.24 -12.63 -0.87
N GLU A 105 12.93 -13.45 -0.07
CA GLU A 105 12.33 -14.47 0.81
C GLU A 105 11.36 -13.89 1.86
N GLU A 106 11.45 -12.61 2.19
CA GLU A 106 10.51 -11.94 3.12
C GLU A 106 9.12 -11.80 2.52
N ALA A 107 9.02 -11.59 1.20
CA ALA A 107 7.73 -11.60 0.52
C ALA A 107 7.15 -13.03 0.50
N ASP A 108 7.98 -14.02 0.19
CA ASP A 108 7.59 -15.43 0.11
C ASP A 108 7.16 -16.02 1.47
N ALA A 109 7.78 -15.56 2.57
CA ALA A 109 7.43 -16.00 3.93
C ALA A 109 6.11 -15.42 4.46
N LEU A 110 5.59 -14.37 3.79
CA LEU A 110 4.36 -13.68 4.15
C LEU A 110 3.21 -13.93 3.19
N GLU A 111 3.45 -14.64 2.09
CA GLU A 111 2.40 -15.36 1.37
C GLU A 111 1.65 -16.21 2.40
N PRO A 112 0.36 -15.93 2.68
CA PRO A 112 -0.36 -16.68 3.69
C PRO A 112 -0.36 -18.14 3.26
N ALA A 113 0.25 -19.00 4.08
CA ALA A 113 0.19 -20.45 3.92
C ALA A 113 -1.29 -20.88 3.90
N GLY A 114 -1.86 -20.99 2.69
CA GLY A 114 -3.23 -21.47 2.47
C GLY A 114 -4.24 -20.48 1.89
N ALA A 115 -3.87 -19.63 0.93
CA ALA A 115 -4.86 -19.10 -0.02
C ALA A 115 -5.19 -20.19 -1.06
N TRP A 116 -6.23 -20.99 -0.78
CA TRP A 116 -6.87 -21.93 -1.72
C TRP A 116 -8.18 -21.33 -2.25
#